data_AF-A0A417FMJ6-F1
#
_entry.id   AF-A0A417FMJ6-F1
#
_cell.length_a   1.000
_cell.length_b   1.000
_cell.length_c   1.000
_cell.angle_alpha   90.00
_cell.angle_beta   90.00
_cell.angle_gamma   90.00
#
_symmetry.space_group_name_H-M   'P 1'
#
loop_
_entity.id
_entity.type
_entity.pdbx_description
1 polymer ?
#
loop_
_entity_poly.entity_id
_entity_poly.type
_entity_poly.pdbx_seq_one_letter_code
_entity_poly.pdbx_strand_id
1 'polypeptide(L)'
;MKKGTKDTIQWHPAFQASIQIEFEAEAEKLTFEPEHLLSKKPMQMDELIIKVAENKAIHKNIGRIFRRYNIIEYKSPNDNLTINDFYKVYGYCCFYQSDTDKICEIPPEELTITFICNHFPRKMVQHLKEFRGLDIRHVEAGIYYITGDAFPMQLLVTRELDPKENLWLQSLRKTCLNPRKSKYFSRNTKQKNHQNYIKLQWKLLPGRTGMQ
;
A
#
# COMPACT_ATOMS: atom_id res chain seq x y z
N MET A 1 -30.44 42.65 -29.61
CA MET A 1 -29.77 41.39 -30.01
C MET A 1 -29.43 40.61 -28.74
N LYS A 2 -30.12 39.49 -28.47
CA LYS A 2 -29.79 38.62 -27.32
C LYS A 2 -28.54 37.82 -27.68
N LYS A 3 -27.45 38.04 -26.95
CA LYS A 3 -26.19 37.31 -27.08
C LYS A 3 -26.49 35.87 -26.67
N GLY A 4 -26.64 34.96 -27.64
CA GLY A 4 -26.82 33.54 -27.37
C GLY A 4 -25.61 33.05 -26.58
N THR A 5 -25.82 32.67 -25.32
CA THR A 5 -24.83 31.94 -24.55
C THR A 5 -24.65 30.60 -25.25
N LYS A 6 -23.46 30.36 -25.81
CA LYS A 6 -23.08 29.02 -26.29
C LYS A 6 -23.03 28.16 -25.03
N ASP A 7 -24.06 27.35 -24.79
CA ASP A 7 -24.08 26.43 -23.67
C ASP A 7 -22.93 25.43 -23.86
N THR A 8 -21.86 25.61 -23.09
CA THR A 8 -20.71 24.70 -23.06
C THR A 8 -21.15 23.40 -22.40
N ILE A 9 -21.01 22.28 -23.13
CA ILE A 9 -21.33 20.95 -22.63
C ILE A 9 -20.49 20.66 -21.38
N GLN A 10 -21.17 20.29 -20.31
CA GLN A 10 -20.54 19.69 -19.12
C GLN A 10 -20.39 18.19 -19.37
N TRP A 11 -19.16 17.74 -19.59
CA TRP A 11 -18.89 16.37 -20.03
C TRP A 11 -19.25 15.30 -19.00
N HIS A 12 -19.08 15.55 -17.70
CA HIS A 12 -19.41 14.57 -16.66
C HIS A 12 -20.93 14.30 -16.58
N PRO A 13 -21.82 15.32 -16.51
CA PRO A 13 -23.26 15.11 -16.65
C PRO A 13 -23.68 14.50 -17.99
N ALA A 14 -23.04 14.91 -19.10
CA ALA A 14 -23.34 14.34 -20.42
C ALA A 14 -23.00 12.85 -20.49
N PHE A 15 -21.87 12.43 -19.92
CA PHE A 15 -21.48 11.02 -19.79
C PHE A 15 -22.46 10.24 -18.90
N GLN A 16 -22.86 10.81 -17.76
CA GLN A 16 -23.83 10.17 -16.87
C GLN A 16 -25.17 9.95 -17.59
N ALA A 17 -25.65 10.94 -18.35
CA ALA A 17 -26.86 10.80 -19.13
C ALA A 17 -26.69 9.77 -20.27
N SER A 18 -25.56 9.82 -20.98
CA SER A 18 -25.33 8.89 -22.10
C SER A 18 -25.27 7.44 -21.62
N ILE A 19 -24.57 7.14 -20.52
CA ILE A 19 -24.47 5.76 -20.04
C ILE A 19 -25.84 5.21 -19.58
N GLN A 20 -26.69 6.07 -19.01
CA GLN A 20 -28.05 5.66 -18.61
C GLN A 20 -28.94 5.38 -19.84
N ILE A 21 -28.82 6.18 -20.91
CA ILE A 21 -29.55 5.98 -22.16
C ILE A 21 -29.10 4.68 -22.85
N GLU A 22 -27.79 4.43 -22.94
CA GLU A 22 -27.25 3.21 -23.55
C GLU A 22 -27.77 1.93 -22.85
N PHE A 23 -28.07 2.01 -21.55
CA PHE A 23 -28.60 0.89 -20.77
C PHE A 23 -30.11 1.00 -20.47
N GLU A 24 -30.85 1.88 -21.14
CA GLU A 24 -32.28 2.13 -20.86
C GLU A 24 -33.14 0.86 -20.94
N ALA A 25 -32.85 0.00 -21.92
CA ALA A 25 -33.59 -1.26 -22.14
C ALA A 25 -33.41 -2.31 -21.02
N GLU A 26 -32.42 -2.14 -20.14
CA GLU A 26 -32.15 -3.02 -19.01
C GLU A 26 -32.07 -2.24 -17.67
N ALA A 27 -32.66 -1.04 -17.63
CA ALA A 27 -32.56 -0.14 -16.48
C ALA A 27 -33.11 -0.77 -15.19
N GLU A 28 -34.05 -1.71 -15.28
CA GLU A 28 -34.58 -2.44 -14.13
C GLU A 28 -33.56 -3.38 -13.46
N LYS A 29 -32.44 -3.68 -14.13
CA LYS A 29 -31.36 -4.54 -13.64
C LYS A 29 -30.18 -3.75 -13.08
N LEU A 30 -30.17 -2.42 -13.20
CA LEU A 30 -28.99 -1.57 -12.99
C LEU A 30 -29.29 -0.40 -12.05
N THR A 31 -28.27 0.00 -11.29
CA THR A 31 -28.28 1.23 -10.48
C THR A 31 -27.09 2.09 -10.87
N PHE A 32 -27.29 3.41 -10.96
CA PHE A 32 -26.26 4.35 -11.36
C PHE A 32 -25.92 5.30 -10.20
N GLU A 33 -24.69 5.22 -9.71
CA GLU A 33 -24.16 6.09 -8.66
C GLU A 33 -23.02 6.95 -9.23
N PRO A 34 -23.30 8.18 -9.70
CA PRO A 34 -22.25 9.06 -10.22
C PRO A 34 -21.30 9.47 -9.09
N GLU A 35 -20.00 9.57 -9.41
CA GLU A 35 -18.97 10.06 -8.49
C GLU A 35 -18.94 9.32 -7.14
N HIS A 36 -19.17 8.01 -7.15
CA HIS A 36 -19.17 7.18 -5.95
C HIS A 36 -17.84 7.29 -5.19
N LEU A 37 -17.92 7.65 -3.91
CA LEU A 37 -16.75 7.80 -3.05
C LEU A 37 -16.21 6.43 -2.62
N LEU A 38 -14.98 6.12 -3.03
CA LEU A 38 -14.31 4.87 -2.65
C LEU A 38 -14.02 4.74 -1.14
N SER A 39 -14.03 5.86 -0.41
CA SER A 39 -13.87 5.86 1.05
C SER A 39 -14.42 7.12 1.70
N LYS A 40 -14.79 7.01 2.99
CA LYS A 40 -15.29 8.13 3.79
C LYS A 40 -14.20 9.08 4.30
N LYS A 41 -12.94 8.66 4.24
CA LYS A 41 -11.75 9.40 4.70
C LYS A 41 -10.70 9.36 3.59
N PRO A 42 -9.82 10.36 3.47
CA PRO A 42 -8.71 10.31 2.54
C PRO A 42 -7.97 8.97 2.62
N MET A 43 -7.63 8.40 1.48
CA MET A 43 -6.89 7.14 1.42
C MET A 43 -5.53 7.31 2.09
N GLN A 44 -5.17 6.35 2.94
CA GLN A 44 -3.94 6.39 3.71
C GLN A 44 -3.36 4.99 3.84
N MET A 45 -2.10 4.84 3.47
CA MET A 45 -1.29 3.63 3.69
C MET A 45 -0.73 3.62 5.13
N ASP A 46 -0.44 2.45 5.68
CA ASP A 46 0.16 2.36 7.01
C ASP A 46 1.63 2.85 7.03
N GLU A 47 2.43 2.45 6.04
CA GLU A 47 3.82 2.90 5.90
C GLU A 47 4.29 2.80 4.43
N LEU A 48 5.07 3.79 3.99
CA LEU A 48 5.78 3.77 2.72
C LEU A 48 7.28 3.85 2.98
N ILE A 49 8.03 2.81 2.61
CA ILE A 49 9.50 2.81 2.69
C ILE A 49 10.09 3.11 1.32
N ILE A 50 10.81 4.23 1.22
CA ILE A 50 11.53 4.65 0.01
C ILE A 50 13.01 4.34 0.15
N LYS A 51 13.53 3.45 -0.69
CA LYS A 51 14.95 3.17 -0.83
C LYS A 51 15.62 4.31 -1.59
N VAL A 52 16.44 5.09 -0.87
CA VAL A 52 17.10 6.30 -1.41
C VAL A 52 18.43 6.03 -2.10
N ALA A 53 19.11 4.95 -1.70
CA ALA A 53 20.38 4.57 -2.31
C ALA A 53 20.10 3.60 -3.46
N GLU A 54 20.11 4.14 -4.68
CA GLU A 54 20.00 3.36 -5.90
C GLU A 54 21.11 2.30 -5.94
N ASN A 55 20.77 1.09 -6.41
CA ASN A 55 21.67 -0.05 -6.56
C ASN A 55 22.30 -0.65 -5.28
N LYS A 56 22.00 -0.15 -4.08
CA LYS A 56 22.48 -0.78 -2.83
C LYS A 56 21.48 -1.82 -2.32
N ALA A 57 21.90 -3.07 -2.13
CA ALA A 57 21.02 -4.09 -1.58
C ALA A 57 20.66 -3.80 -0.11
N ILE A 58 19.41 -4.09 0.28
CA ILE A 58 19.03 -4.11 1.69
C ILE A 58 19.39 -5.48 2.25
N HIS A 59 20.33 -5.54 3.19
CA HIS A 59 20.80 -6.81 3.76
C HIS A 59 19.80 -7.43 4.75
N LYS A 60 18.96 -6.59 5.38
CA LYS A 60 17.96 -7.05 6.35
C LYS A 60 16.98 -7.99 5.67
N ASN A 61 16.79 -9.20 6.20
CA ASN A 61 16.00 -10.26 5.54
C ASN A 61 14.60 -9.83 5.11
N ILE A 62 13.83 -9.18 5.99
CA ILE A 62 12.49 -8.65 5.67
C ILE A 62 12.47 -7.53 4.60
N GLY A 63 13.65 -6.98 4.27
CA GLY A 63 13.81 -5.93 3.27
C GLY A 63 14.52 -6.39 1.99
N ARG A 64 14.91 -7.65 1.85
CA ARG A 64 15.66 -8.13 0.68
C ARG A 64 14.88 -8.02 -0.63
N ILE A 65 13.55 -8.18 -0.57
CA ILE A 65 12.63 -8.02 -1.71
C ILE A 65 12.35 -6.55 -2.04
N PHE A 66 12.84 -5.60 -1.23
CA PHE A 66 12.48 -4.20 -1.40
C PHE A 66 13.02 -3.63 -2.71
N ARG A 67 12.10 -3.10 -3.50
CA ARG A 67 12.38 -2.21 -4.63
C ARG A 67 12.46 -0.78 -4.12
N ARG A 68 12.33 0.21 -5.00
CA ARG A 68 12.47 1.62 -4.63
C ARG A 68 11.37 2.05 -3.67
N TYR A 69 10.13 1.68 -3.95
CA TYR A 69 8.95 2.05 -3.19
C TYR A 69 8.28 0.81 -2.60
N ASN A 70 8.17 0.76 -1.29
CA ASN A 70 7.68 -0.42 -0.58
C ASN A 70 6.47 -0.02 0.25
N ILE A 71 5.30 -0.48 -0.17
CA ILE A 71 4.01 -0.15 0.43
C ILE A 71 3.68 -1.22 1.46
N ILE A 72 3.37 -0.80 2.67
CA ILE A 72 3.17 -1.70 3.80
C ILE A 72 1.76 -1.56 4.35
N GLU A 73 1.13 -2.70 4.62
CA GLU A 73 -0.07 -2.81 5.46
C GLU A 73 0.26 -3.67 6.67
N TYR A 74 -0.09 -3.17 7.85
CA TYR A 74 0.10 -3.83 9.14
C TYR A 74 -1.24 -4.10 9.81
N LYS A 75 -1.47 -5.35 10.21
CA LYS A 75 -2.56 -5.74 11.09
C LYS A 75 -2.08 -5.95 12.51
N SER A 76 -2.80 -5.36 13.46
CA SER A 76 -2.52 -5.55 14.88
C SER A 76 -2.68 -7.03 15.26
N PRO A 77 -2.14 -7.47 16.42
CA PRO A 77 -2.17 -8.88 16.79
C PRO A 77 -3.56 -9.50 16.93
N ASN A 78 -4.60 -8.68 17.12
CA ASN A 78 -5.98 -9.11 17.26
C ASN A 78 -6.76 -9.05 15.93
N ASP A 79 -6.17 -8.45 14.90
CA ASP A 79 -6.81 -8.27 13.61
C ASP A 79 -6.36 -9.35 12.63
N ASN A 80 -7.28 -9.76 11.77
CA ASN A 80 -6.96 -10.69 10.69
C ASN A 80 -6.61 -9.91 9.44
N LEU A 81 -5.58 -10.37 8.72
CA LEU A 81 -5.36 -9.94 7.36
C LEU A 81 -6.32 -10.70 6.44
N THR A 82 -7.16 -9.95 5.71
CA THR A 82 -8.27 -10.48 4.92
C THR A 82 -8.02 -10.35 3.42
N ILE A 83 -8.88 -11.00 2.62
CA ILE A 83 -8.91 -10.85 1.16
C ILE A 83 -9.14 -9.37 0.77
N ASN A 84 -10.00 -8.67 1.51
CA ASN A 84 -10.30 -7.25 1.24
C ASN A 84 -9.08 -6.37 1.50
N ASP A 85 -8.26 -6.68 2.51
CA ASP A 85 -7.02 -5.94 2.77
C ASP A 85 -6.02 -6.11 1.63
N PHE A 86 -5.92 -7.32 1.05
CA PHE A 86 -5.11 -7.55 -0.14
C PHE A 86 -5.52 -6.62 -1.30
N TYR A 87 -6.81 -6.61 -1.66
CA TYR A 87 -7.29 -5.79 -2.78
C TYR A 87 -7.18 -4.29 -2.49
N LYS A 88 -7.44 -3.87 -1.25
CA LYS A 88 -7.28 -2.48 -0.83
C LYS A 88 -5.84 -2.00 -1.02
N VAL A 89 -4.86 -2.77 -0.54
CA VAL A 89 -3.44 -2.40 -0.62
C VAL A 89 -2.91 -2.53 -2.04
N TYR A 90 -3.37 -3.53 -2.80
CA TYR A 90 -3.09 -3.60 -4.23
C TYR A 90 -3.60 -2.35 -4.95
N GLY A 91 -4.81 -1.89 -4.64
CA GLY A 91 -5.36 -0.62 -5.12
C GLY A 91 -4.51 0.58 -4.71
N TYR A 92 -4.04 0.64 -3.46
CA TYR A 92 -3.11 1.69 -3.01
C TYR A 92 -1.80 1.69 -3.79
N CYS A 93 -1.29 0.51 -4.18
CA CYS A 93 -0.12 0.39 -5.04
C CYS A 93 -0.35 0.99 -6.42
N CYS A 94 -1.49 0.69 -7.04
CA CYS A 94 -1.87 1.29 -8.31
C CYS A 94 -2.06 2.81 -8.20
N PHE A 95 -2.75 3.29 -7.17
CA PHE A 95 -2.93 4.73 -6.96
C PHE A 95 -1.60 5.45 -6.77
N TYR A 96 -0.70 4.90 -5.95
CA TYR A 96 0.60 5.50 -5.75
C TYR A 96 1.45 5.53 -7.03
N GLN A 97 1.29 4.53 -7.90
CA GLN A 97 1.93 4.50 -9.21
C GLN A 97 1.37 5.57 -10.16
N SER A 98 0.05 5.77 -10.16
CA SER A 98 -0.66 6.62 -11.11
C SER A 98 -0.78 8.09 -10.68
N ASP A 99 -0.71 8.37 -9.38
CA ASP A 99 -0.88 9.71 -8.80
C ASP A 99 0.43 10.51 -8.91
N THR A 100 0.85 10.75 -10.16
CA THR A 100 2.10 11.42 -10.52
C THR A 100 1.87 12.42 -11.66
N ASP A 101 2.63 13.52 -11.70
CA ASP A 101 2.48 14.56 -12.72
C ASP A 101 2.88 14.09 -14.13
N LYS A 102 3.78 13.10 -14.22
CA LYS A 102 4.27 12.55 -15.48
C LYS A 102 3.81 11.12 -15.68
N ILE A 103 3.60 10.77 -16.95
CA ILE A 103 3.28 9.40 -17.34
C ILE A 103 4.40 8.46 -16.86
N CYS A 104 4.04 7.45 -16.08
CA CYS A 104 4.95 6.41 -15.60
C CYS A 104 6.18 6.97 -14.86
N GLU A 105 6.01 8.06 -14.10
CA GLU A 105 7.08 8.62 -13.27
C GLU A 105 7.59 7.62 -12.24
N ILE A 106 6.69 6.80 -11.71
CA ILE A 106 6.99 5.63 -10.88
C ILE A 106 6.82 4.39 -11.76
N PRO A 107 7.91 3.71 -12.16
CA PRO A 107 7.81 2.47 -12.90
C PRO A 107 7.19 1.36 -12.02
N PRO A 108 6.28 0.52 -12.54
CA PRO A 108 5.72 -0.63 -11.82
C PRO A 108 6.80 -1.58 -11.25
N GLU A 109 7.94 -1.69 -11.93
CA GLU A 109 9.08 -2.51 -11.54
C GLU A 109 9.83 -1.96 -10.32
N GLU A 110 9.51 -0.75 -9.88
CA GLU A 110 10.08 -0.11 -8.70
C GLU A 110 9.22 -0.28 -7.44
N LEU A 111 8.03 -0.90 -7.57
CA LEU A 111 7.07 -1.09 -6.49
C LEU A 111 7.13 -2.50 -5.90
N THR A 112 7.01 -2.59 -4.57
CA THR A 112 6.86 -3.82 -3.79
C THR A 112 5.74 -3.66 -2.76
N ILE A 113 4.95 -4.70 -2.52
CA ILE A 113 3.91 -4.72 -1.47
C ILE A 113 4.35 -5.61 -0.31
N THR A 114 4.14 -5.17 0.92
CA THR A 114 4.44 -5.95 2.13
C THR A 114 3.23 -5.99 3.06
N PHE A 115 2.73 -7.19 3.33
CA PHE A 115 1.71 -7.42 4.33
C PHE A 115 2.33 -7.92 5.63
N ILE A 116 1.92 -7.37 6.76
CA ILE A 116 2.41 -7.78 8.08
C ILE A 116 1.24 -8.14 8.97
N CYS A 117 1.23 -9.36 9.50
CA CYS A 117 0.18 -9.84 10.37
C CYS A 117 0.72 -10.77 11.45
N ASN A 118 -0.03 -10.95 12.54
CA ASN A 118 0.39 -11.85 13.60
C ASN A 118 0.13 -13.32 13.26
N HIS A 119 -0.97 -13.61 12.56
CA HIS A 119 -1.39 -14.96 12.25
C HIS A 119 -1.43 -15.20 10.74
N PHE A 120 -0.80 -16.29 10.29
CA PHE A 120 -0.83 -16.74 8.90
C PHE A 120 -2.28 -16.75 8.33
N PRO A 121 -2.58 -15.92 7.31
CA PRO A 121 -3.94 -15.64 6.85
C PRO A 121 -4.40 -16.67 5.82
N ARG A 122 -4.75 -17.88 6.31
CA ARG A 122 -5.09 -19.04 5.46
C ARG A 122 -6.14 -18.74 4.38
N LYS A 123 -7.22 -18.03 4.73
CA LYS A 123 -8.30 -17.68 3.79
C LYS A 123 -7.81 -16.77 2.66
N MET A 124 -7.00 -15.76 2.99
CA MET A 124 -6.41 -14.88 1.98
C MET A 124 -5.46 -15.67 1.07
N VAL A 125 -4.56 -16.46 1.66
CA VAL A 125 -3.59 -17.26 0.90
C VAL A 125 -4.28 -18.25 -0.05
N GLN A 126 -5.34 -18.91 0.42
CA GLN A 126 -6.14 -19.81 -0.43
C GLN A 126 -6.76 -19.06 -1.61
N HIS A 127 -7.39 -17.92 -1.36
CA HIS A 127 -7.96 -17.06 -2.41
C HIS A 127 -6.91 -16.62 -3.43
N LEU A 128 -5.71 -16.21 -2.98
CA LEU A 128 -4.63 -15.81 -3.88
C LEU A 128 -4.16 -16.96 -4.78
N LYS A 129 -4.13 -18.19 -4.27
CA LYS A 129 -3.78 -19.37 -5.07
C LYS A 129 -4.87 -19.74 -6.06
N GLU A 130 -6.09 -19.91 -5.58
CA GLU A 130 -7.18 -20.49 -6.36
C GLU A 130 -7.78 -19.50 -7.35
N PHE A 131 -7.95 -18.23 -6.96
CA PHE A 131 -8.61 -17.22 -7.79
C PHE A 131 -7.62 -16.36 -8.58
N ARG A 132 -6.50 -15.95 -7.95
CA ARG A 132 -5.50 -15.07 -8.60
C ARG A 132 -4.37 -15.84 -9.29
N GLY A 133 -4.27 -17.15 -9.09
CA GLY A 133 -3.19 -17.96 -9.67
C GLY A 133 -1.80 -17.61 -9.11
N LEU A 134 -1.72 -16.98 -7.94
CA LEU A 134 -0.45 -16.59 -7.31
C LEU A 134 0.11 -17.74 -6.47
N ASP A 135 1.44 -17.83 -6.41
CA ASP A 135 2.13 -18.80 -5.57
C ASP A 135 2.65 -18.14 -4.28
N ILE A 136 2.62 -18.87 -3.17
CA ILE A 136 3.09 -18.41 -1.87
C ILE A 136 4.22 -19.33 -1.42
N ARG A 137 5.44 -18.80 -1.41
CA ARG A 137 6.67 -19.53 -1.11
C ARG A 137 7.21 -19.12 0.24
N HIS A 138 7.44 -20.09 1.12
CA HIS A 138 8.15 -19.86 2.36
C HIS A 138 9.64 -19.63 2.06
N VAL A 139 10.19 -18.50 2.51
CA VAL A 139 11.58 -18.10 2.26
C VAL A 139 12.43 -18.31 3.51
N GLU A 140 11.98 -17.78 4.62
CA GLU A 140 12.63 -17.86 5.94
C GLU A 140 11.55 -17.86 7.03
N ALA A 141 11.94 -18.08 8.28
CA ALA A 141 11.03 -18.06 9.42
C ALA A 141 10.15 -16.81 9.44
N GLY A 142 8.84 -17.00 9.21
CA GLY A 142 7.83 -15.95 9.16
C GLY A 142 7.89 -15.03 7.94
N ILE A 143 8.65 -15.37 6.89
CA ILE A 143 8.79 -14.60 5.65
C ILE A 143 8.32 -15.46 4.48
N TYR A 144 7.28 -14.99 3.80
CA TYR A 144 6.70 -15.65 2.63
C TYR A 144 6.69 -14.69 1.44
N TYR A 145 7.13 -15.13 0.28
CA TYR A 145 7.00 -14.37 -0.97
C TYR A 145 5.74 -14.80 -1.71
N ILE A 146 5.02 -13.81 -2.23
CA ILE A 146 3.87 -14.01 -3.12
C ILE A 146 4.37 -13.70 -4.53
N THR A 147 4.26 -14.67 -5.43
CA THR A 147 4.84 -14.64 -6.78
C THR A 147 3.79 -14.97 -7.84
N GLY A 148 4.06 -14.61 -9.10
CA GLY A 148 3.09 -14.75 -10.20
C GLY A 148 2.35 -13.45 -10.56
N ASP A 149 2.72 -12.34 -9.93
CA ASP A 149 2.19 -11.00 -10.21
C ASP A 149 3.32 -10.06 -10.67
N ALA A 150 2.98 -8.94 -11.32
CA ALA A 150 3.94 -7.93 -11.76
C ALA A 150 4.57 -7.17 -10.58
N PHE A 151 3.81 -6.99 -9.49
CA PHE A 151 4.32 -6.44 -8.24
C PHE A 151 4.85 -7.58 -7.37
N PRO A 152 6.15 -7.58 -6.98
CA PRO A 152 6.65 -8.46 -5.94
C PRO A 152 5.94 -8.14 -4.65
N MET A 153 5.53 -9.18 -3.95
CA MET A 153 4.90 -9.02 -2.65
C MET A 153 5.47 -10.00 -1.65
N GLN A 154 5.41 -9.60 -0.39
CA GLN A 154 5.74 -10.49 0.72
C GLN A 154 4.67 -10.43 1.80
N LEU A 155 4.55 -11.53 2.52
CA LEU A 155 3.77 -11.68 3.74
C LEU A 155 4.74 -11.98 4.89
N LEU A 156 4.70 -11.13 5.90
CA LEU A 156 5.43 -11.28 7.15
C LEU A 156 4.47 -11.73 8.24
N VAL A 157 4.74 -12.90 8.84
CA VAL A 157 3.97 -13.44 9.94
C VAL A 157 4.75 -13.27 11.23
N THR A 158 4.40 -12.23 12.00
CA THR A 158 5.24 -11.75 13.10
C THR A 158 5.52 -12.80 14.16
N ARG A 159 4.57 -13.73 14.41
CA ARG A 159 4.77 -14.80 15.40
C ARG A 159 5.77 -15.88 14.97
N GLU A 160 6.01 -16.01 13.68
CA GLU A 160 6.90 -17.00 13.07
C GLU A 160 8.29 -16.43 12.78
N LEU A 161 8.47 -15.11 12.89
CA LEU A 161 9.77 -14.45 12.69
C LEU A 161 10.81 -14.92 13.72
N ASP A 162 12.04 -15.16 13.26
CA ASP A 162 13.18 -15.43 14.15
C ASP A 162 13.49 -14.18 15.00
N PRO A 163 13.45 -14.24 16.35
CA PRO A 163 13.77 -13.10 17.21
C PRO A 163 15.24 -12.67 17.14
N LYS A 164 16.18 -13.53 16.72
CA LYS A 164 17.59 -13.14 16.55
C LYS A 164 17.75 -12.16 15.40
N GLU A 165 16.98 -12.37 14.34
CA GLU A 165 16.92 -11.46 13.20
C GLU A 165 15.94 -10.31 13.47
N ASN A 166 14.69 -10.61 13.81
CA ASN A 166 13.58 -9.66 13.71
C ASN A 166 12.95 -9.31 15.06
N LEU A 167 13.77 -9.15 16.10
CA LEU A 167 13.34 -8.92 17.50
C LEU A 167 12.20 -7.91 17.64
N TRP A 168 12.31 -6.73 17.01
CA TRP A 168 11.35 -5.64 17.20
C TRP A 168 10.00 -5.93 16.56
N LEU A 169 9.99 -6.36 15.29
CA LEU A 169 8.76 -6.66 14.57
C LEU A 169 8.06 -7.89 15.18
N GLN A 170 8.85 -8.91 15.55
CA GLN A 170 8.37 -10.08 16.23
C GLN A 170 7.83 -9.77 17.64
N SER A 171 8.32 -8.71 18.29
CA SER A 171 7.82 -8.28 19.61
C SER A 171 6.46 -7.59 19.54
N LEU A 172 5.93 -7.26 18.35
CA LEU A 172 4.58 -6.75 18.17
C LEU A 172 3.53 -7.86 18.35
N ARG A 173 3.55 -8.49 19.52
CA ARG A 173 2.65 -9.55 19.95
C ARG A 173 2.29 -9.32 21.41
N LYS A 174 1.02 -9.54 21.77
CA LYS A 174 0.50 -9.26 23.11
C LYS A 174 1.33 -9.93 24.23
N THR A 175 1.80 -11.15 23.98
CA THR A 175 2.61 -11.95 24.93
C THR A 175 4.06 -11.47 25.09
N CYS A 176 4.56 -10.61 24.20
CA CYS A 176 5.97 -10.20 24.16
C CYS A 176 6.20 -8.71 24.45
N LEU A 177 5.13 -7.90 24.51
CA LEU A 177 5.17 -6.48 24.83
C LEU A 177 5.24 -6.26 26.35
N ASN A 178 6.47 -6.27 26.89
CA ASN A 178 6.71 -5.87 28.27
C ASN A 178 6.84 -4.33 28.39
N PRO A 179 6.73 -3.75 29.61
CA PRO A 179 6.78 -2.30 29.80
C PRO A 179 8.06 -1.64 29.27
N ARG A 180 9.19 -2.34 29.30
CA ARG A 180 10.47 -1.83 28.77
C ARG A 180 10.42 -1.68 27.25
N LYS A 181 9.92 -2.69 26.53
CA LYS A 181 9.72 -2.65 25.07
C LYS A 181 8.69 -1.60 24.68
N SER A 182 7.56 -1.52 25.40
CA SER A 182 6.55 -0.47 25.17
C SER A 182 7.14 0.93 25.31
N LYS A 183 7.90 1.19 26.39
CA LYS A 183 8.60 2.47 26.59
C LYS A 183 9.64 2.74 25.50
N TYR A 184 10.33 1.70 25.02
CA TYR A 184 11.28 1.82 23.91
C TYR A 184 10.59 2.19 22.60
N PHE A 185 9.47 1.53 22.26
CA PHE A 185 8.66 1.89 21.09
C PHE A 185 8.20 3.34 21.18
N SER A 186 7.53 3.73 22.27
CA SER A 186 7.00 5.09 22.44
C SER A 186 8.07 6.19 22.37
N ARG A 187 9.27 5.95 22.93
CA ARG A 187 10.39 6.89 22.86
C ARG A 187 10.91 7.02 21.41
N ASN A 188 11.13 5.89 20.75
CA ASN A 188 11.67 5.90 19.39
C ASN A 188 10.67 6.42 18.36
N THR A 189 9.37 6.19 18.53
CA THR A 189 8.34 6.76 17.64
C THR A 189 8.42 8.28 17.64
N LYS A 190 8.50 8.92 18.83
CA LYS A 190 8.61 10.39 18.91
C LYS A 190 9.88 10.92 18.24
N GLN A 191 11.01 10.26 18.46
CA GLN A 191 12.30 10.68 17.92
C GLN A 191 12.42 10.46 16.41
N LYS A 192 11.94 9.31 15.90
CA LYS A 192 11.96 8.99 14.48
C LYS A 192 10.96 9.82 13.68
N ASN A 193 9.76 10.08 14.22
CA ASN A 193 8.80 10.96 13.57
C ASN A 193 9.38 12.37 13.39
N HIS A 194 10.11 12.88 14.39
CA HIS A 194 10.80 14.16 14.28
C HIS A 194 11.92 14.15 13.22
N GLN A 195 12.77 13.11 13.18
CA GLN A 195 13.82 12.99 12.17
C GLN A 195 13.28 12.77 10.75
N ASN A 196 12.22 11.99 10.61
CA ASN A 196 11.57 11.75 9.32
C ASN A 196 10.89 13.02 8.82
N TYR A 197 10.19 13.76 9.68
CA TYR A 197 9.62 15.07 9.34
C TYR A 197 10.69 16.02 8.80
N ILE A 198 11.84 16.11 9.48
CA ILE A 198 12.98 16.91 9.00
C ILE A 198 13.43 16.43 7.62
N LYS A 199 13.68 15.13 7.42
CA LYS A 199 14.12 14.58 6.12
C LYS A 199 13.11 14.74 4.99
N LEU A 200 11.81 14.65 5.29
CA LEU A 200 10.72 14.90 4.33
C LEU A 200 10.68 16.38 3.93
N GLN A 201 10.82 17.31 4.87
CA GLN A 201 10.94 18.73 4.54
C GLN A 201 12.16 19.03 3.67
N TRP A 202 13.32 18.41 3.93
CA TRP A 202 14.50 18.55 3.06
C TRP A 202 14.30 18.01 1.63
N LYS A 203 13.45 16.99 1.44
CA LYS A 203 13.13 16.43 0.11
C LYS A 203 12.07 17.23 -0.66
N LEU A 204 11.19 17.94 0.04
CA LEU A 204 10.11 18.74 -0.56
C LEU A 204 10.53 20.20 -0.83
N LEU A 205 11.75 20.61 -0.46
CA LEU A 205 12.31 21.91 -0.83
C LEU A 205 12.90 21.82 -2.25
N PRO A 206 12.32 22.48 -3.26
CA PRO A 206 12.92 22.54 -4.59
C PRO A 206 14.21 23.36 -4.53
N GLY A 207 15.31 22.79 -5.03
CA GLY A 207 16.52 23.55 -5.39
C GLY A 207 17.59 23.67 -4.29
N ARG A 208 18.30 22.58 -4.01
CA ARG A 208 19.76 22.63 -3.77
C ARG A 208 20.44 21.42 -4.38
N THR A 209 20.60 21.45 -5.70
CA THR A 209 21.75 20.81 -6.33
C THR A 209 23.00 21.60 -5.92
N GLY A 210 23.97 20.91 -5.30
CA GLY A 210 25.35 21.36 -5.19
C GLY A 210 25.77 21.92 -3.83
N MET A 211 26.50 21.11 -3.06
CA MET A 211 27.91 21.36 -2.78
C MET A 211 28.55 20.07 -2.24
N GLN A 212 29.84 19.94 -2.56
CA GLN A 212 30.72 18.76 -2.49
C GLN A 212 30.66 17.95 -1.19
#